data_AF-A0A1E7FC62-F1
#
_entry.id   AF-A0A1E7FC62-F1
#
_cell.length_a   1.000
_cell.length_b   1.000
_cell.length_c   1.000
_cell.angle_alpha   90.00
_cell.angle_beta   90.00
_cell.angle_gamma   90.00
#
_symmetry.space_group_name_H-M   'P 1'
#
loop_
_entity.id
_entity.type
_entity.pdbx_description
1 polymer ?
#
loop_
_entity_poly.entity_id
_entity_poly.type
_entity_poly.pdbx_seq_one_letter_code
_entity_poly.pdbx_strand_id
1 'polypeptide(L)'
;MVMMTKCRIKFLTLIIVVIIFQSVTFITYVHKKIIHLNNENNNSNNALLRPRRRQLAVIPEQKTSSSRPISMSTITSNRINNNNNNNKDTTKNDAVMIIAAIPLSERHIVALWSEIECFVTTTEDSNSVTTTGDGTTTNVNHVIISSTYWAKPIIEHVLKEVRLRIPLFVSKQVTIEAQYYVNNRYDVGLFCDALQGLVRKYDDFVLLNDSIFALRKFNGILEELHNHNHNHNQTKNDNTTTSTGTSTITSASATTSTTAIKMTSLNYAQHDKITDRNWLESVFRGFSGTSSDNGNRDSASSSGISIFMNYSCVPDDHYSFGLQIRRKSKKKAQFVQSLRKRSITDYHEVNMAFQYLPEEVSGLYPGKVPLDMINKTDERTKFPTWVLHEPYWRKVLIGDYNFPAAKVNMNDMIPTLYDNNPLLGQCTQYLDREKLLDGIDFSLGIRSINY
;
A
#
# COMPACT_ATOMS: atom_id res chain seq x y z
N MET A 1 27.65 -13.57 65.64
CA MET A 1 28.58 -13.77 64.49
C MET A 1 28.25 -14.98 63.62
N VAL A 2 27.92 -16.16 64.17
CA VAL A 2 27.69 -17.40 63.37
C VAL A 2 26.51 -17.33 62.38
N MET A 3 25.50 -16.51 62.64
CA MET A 3 24.33 -16.37 61.76
C MET A 3 24.62 -15.61 60.46
N MET A 4 25.55 -14.64 60.47
CA MET A 4 25.89 -13.87 59.26
C MET A 4 26.72 -14.69 58.27
N THR A 5 27.50 -15.66 58.75
CA THR A 5 28.32 -16.53 57.89
C THR A 5 27.44 -17.47 57.06
N LYS A 6 26.36 -18.02 57.65
CA LYS A 6 25.42 -18.90 56.92
C LYS A 6 24.65 -18.18 55.81
N CYS A 7 24.32 -16.90 56.02
CA CYS A 7 23.59 -16.10 55.02
C CYS A 7 24.49 -15.77 53.81
N ARG A 8 25.76 -15.41 54.06
CA ARG A 8 26.74 -15.14 53.01
C ARG A 8 27.05 -16.36 52.14
N ILE A 9 27.14 -17.54 52.73
CA ILE A 9 27.37 -18.78 51.98
C ILE A 9 26.19 -19.07 51.05
N LYS A 10 24.94 -18.98 51.52
CA LYS A 10 23.75 -19.21 50.68
C LYS A 10 23.65 -18.22 49.52
N PHE A 11 23.97 -16.95 49.75
CA PHE A 11 23.96 -15.93 48.71
C PHE A 11 25.04 -16.18 47.64
N LEU A 12 26.25 -16.57 48.08
CA LEU A 12 27.33 -16.94 47.15
C LEU A 12 26.99 -18.18 46.33
N THR A 13 26.37 -19.19 46.94
CA THR A 13 25.89 -20.39 46.22
C THR A 13 24.84 -20.03 45.16
N LEU A 14 23.91 -19.13 45.48
CA LEU A 14 22.90 -18.68 44.51
C LEU A 14 23.52 -17.97 43.30
N ILE A 15 24.50 -17.09 43.53
CA ILE A 15 25.21 -16.40 42.45
C ILE A 15 25.95 -17.40 41.56
N ILE A 16 26.63 -18.38 42.14
CA ILE A 16 27.34 -19.41 41.38
C ILE A 16 26.36 -20.22 40.52
N VAL A 17 25.20 -20.60 41.05
CA VAL A 17 24.17 -21.33 40.30
C VAL A 17 23.63 -20.50 39.13
N VAL A 18 23.38 -19.20 39.32
CA VAL A 18 22.92 -18.31 38.24
C VAL A 18 23.97 -18.17 37.14
N ILE A 19 25.25 -18.02 37.50
CA ILE A 19 26.35 -17.91 36.52
C ILE A 19 26.50 -19.22 35.73
N ILE A 20 26.41 -20.38 36.39
CA ILE A 20 26.46 -21.69 35.71
C ILE A 20 25.29 -21.83 34.74
N PHE A 21 24.06 -21.48 35.16
CA PHE A 21 22.88 -21.59 34.31
C PHE A 21 22.95 -20.70 33.06
N GLN A 22 23.38 -19.44 33.23
CA GLN A 22 23.60 -18.51 32.11
C GLN A 22 24.69 -19.02 31.16
N SER A 23 25.77 -19.58 31.69
CA SER A 23 26.87 -20.13 30.89
C SER A 23 26.43 -21.34 30.07
N VAL A 24 25.66 -22.27 30.65
CA VAL A 24 25.12 -23.45 29.95
C VAL A 24 24.15 -23.04 28.84
N THR A 25 23.30 -22.04 29.09
CA THR A 25 22.35 -21.55 28.09
C THR A 25 23.07 -20.89 26.92
N PHE A 26 24.11 -20.11 27.20
CA PHE A 26 24.96 -19.49 26.19
C PHE A 26 25.73 -20.52 25.36
N ILE A 27 26.36 -21.51 26.00
CA ILE A 27 27.06 -22.60 25.30
C ILE A 27 26.10 -23.38 24.40
N THR A 28 24.90 -23.68 24.88
CA THR A 28 23.87 -24.40 24.10
C THR A 28 23.44 -23.59 22.87
N TYR A 29 23.27 -22.27 23.03
CA TYR A 29 22.95 -21.36 21.93
C TYR A 29 24.07 -21.33 20.87
N VAL A 30 25.32 -21.19 21.29
CA VAL A 30 26.49 -21.19 20.38
C VAL A 30 26.62 -22.53 19.65
N HIS A 31 26.43 -23.65 20.35
CA HIS A 31 26.51 -24.98 19.74
C HIS A 31 25.43 -25.20 18.67
N LYS A 32 24.17 -24.79 18.94
CA LYS A 32 23.09 -24.83 17.93
C LYS A 32 23.42 -23.97 16.70
N LYS A 33 24.02 -22.81 16.91
CA LYS A 33 24.40 -21.90 15.81
C LYS A 33 25.54 -22.47 14.95
N ILE A 34 26.52 -23.16 15.57
CA ILE A 34 27.60 -23.85 14.85
C ILE A 34 27.05 -25.01 14.00
N ILE A 35 26.13 -25.82 14.56
CA ILE A 35 25.49 -26.92 13.81
C ILE A 35 24.74 -26.38 12.58
N HIS A 36 24.00 -25.29 12.73
CA HIS A 36 23.27 -24.67 11.62
C HIS A 36 24.22 -24.21 10.51
N LEU A 37 25.32 -23.54 10.86
CA LEU A 37 26.32 -23.06 9.89
C LEU A 37 27.06 -24.21 9.17
N ASN A 38 27.33 -25.32 9.87
CA ASN A 38 27.96 -26.48 9.25
C ASN A 38 27.02 -27.22 8.28
N ASN A 39 25.72 -27.26 8.56
CA ASN A 39 24.74 -27.85 7.64
C ASN A 39 24.55 -27.02 6.36
N GLU A 40 24.63 -25.69 6.44
CA GLU A 40 24.60 -24.81 5.27
C GLU A 40 25.84 -24.98 4.36
N ASN A 41 27.02 -25.18 4.95
CA ASN A 41 28.24 -25.42 4.18
C ASN A 41 28.27 -26.80 3.50
N ASN A 42 27.69 -27.83 4.12
CA ASN A 42 27.67 -29.17 3.52
C ASN A 42 26.71 -29.30 2.33
N ASN A 43 25.66 -28.47 2.25
CA ASN A 43 24.76 -28.44 1.10
C ASN A 43 25.33 -27.68 -0.12
N SER A 44 26.35 -26.84 0.07
CA SER A 44 26.95 -26.05 -1.02
C SER A 44 28.01 -26.81 -1.83
N ASN A 45 28.53 -27.93 -1.32
CA ASN A 45 29.65 -28.67 -1.95
C ASN A 45 29.23 -29.83 -2.87
N ASN A 46 27.92 -30.13 -3.01
CA ASN A 46 27.43 -31.21 -3.88
C ASN A 46 26.94 -30.76 -5.26
N ALA A 47 27.14 -29.49 -5.65
CA ALA A 47 26.61 -28.92 -6.90
C ALA A 47 27.66 -28.67 -8.00
N LEU A 48 28.88 -29.20 -7.91
CA LEU A 48 29.87 -29.14 -8.99
C LEU A 48 30.44 -30.52 -9.29
N LEU A 49 29.98 -31.12 -10.40
CA LEU A 49 30.76 -31.96 -11.33
C LEU A 49 29.84 -32.54 -12.42
N ARG A 50 29.70 -31.81 -13.55
CA ARG A 50 29.49 -32.42 -14.87
C ARG A 50 30.17 -31.56 -15.94
N PRO A 51 31.15 -32.10 -16.69
CA PRO A 51 31.71 -31.43 -17.85
C PRO A 51 30.89 -31.79 -19.10
N ARG A 52 30.45 -30.78 -19.86
CA ARG A 52 29.97 -31.01 -21.24
C ARG A 52 30.70 -30.07 -22.20
N ARG A 53 31.76 -30.61 -22.80
CA ARG A 53 32.34 -30.16 -24.07
C ARG A 53 31.24 -30.10 -25.13
N ARG A 54 31.03 -28.94 -25.77
CA ARG A 54 30.69 -28.87 -27.19
C ARG A 54 31.46 -27.73 -27.85
N GLN A 55 31.89 -28.04 -29.06
CA GLN A 55 32.85 -27.34 -29.88
C GLN A 55 32.31 -26.01 -30.41
N LEU A 56 33.25 -25.10 -30.59
CA LEU A 56 33.12 -23.81 -31.28
C LEU A 56 32.70 -24.01 -32.75
N ALA A 57 31.67 -23.29 -33.17
CA ALA A 57 31.47 -22.90 -34.55
C ALA A 57 31.58 -21.37 -34.61
N VAL A 58 32.57 -20.91 -35.38
CA VAL A 58 32.84 -19.52 -35.71
C VAL A 58 31.86 -19.11 -36.81
N ILE A 59 31.09 -18.04 -36.59
CA ILE A 59 30.32 -17.31 -37.62
C ILE A 59 30.58 -15.81 -37.39
N PRO A 60 30.86 -15.03 -38.45
CA PRO A 60 31.53 -13.74 -38.34
C PRO A 60 30.60 -12.59 -37.93
N GLU A 61 31.22 -11.56 -37.36
CA GLU A 61 30.61 -10.27 -37.01
C GLU A 61 29.86 -9.63 -38.18
N GLN A 62 28.55 -9.42 -37.99
CA GLN A 62 27.78 -8.42 -38.73
C GLN A 62 27.45 -7.25 -37.80
N LYS A 63 28.01 -6.09 -38.13
CA LYS A 63 27.58 -4.77 -37.63
C LYS A 63 26.20 -4.44 -38.22
N THR A 64 25.18 -4.30 -37.37
CA THR A 64 23.91 -3.61 -37.65
C THR A 64 23.42 -2.99 -36.34
N SER A 65 23.55 -1.69 -36.15
CA SER A 65 22.47 -0.69 -36.33
C SER A 65 21.25 -0.90 -35.42
N SER A 66 21.11 0.01 -34.45
CA SER A 66 19.85 0.56 -33.91
C SER A 66 18.57 -0.21 -34.27
N SER A 67 18.06 -1.00 -33.32
CA SER A 67 16.72 -1.58 -33.39
C SER A 67 15.91 -1.18 -32.16
N ARG A 68 14.78 -0.52 -32.45
CA ARG A 68 13.68 -0.13 -31.55
C ARG A 68 13.24 -1.28 -30.61
N PRO A 69 12.73 -0.98 -29.41
CA PRO A 69 12.19 -2.00 -28.54
C PRO A 69 10.94 -2.65 -29.16
N ILE A 70 10.91 -3.96 -29.01
CA ILE A 70 9.94 -4.90 -29.52
C ILE A 70 8.56 -4.62 -28.92
N SER A 71 7.57 -4.58 -29.83
CA SER A 71 6.14 -4.55 -29.59
C SER A 71 5.71 -5.42 -28.41
N MET A 72 5.00 -4.80 -27.45
CA MET A 72 4.21 -5.52 -26.44
C MET A 72 3.33 -6.57 -27.12
N SER A 73 3.30 -7.75 -26.52
CA SER A 73 2.32 -8.79 -26.81
C SER A 73 0.92 -8.22 -26.67
N THR A 74 0.18 -8.23 -27.77
CA THR A 74 -1.25 -7.97 -27.80
C THR A 74 -1.94 -8.96 -26.86
N ILE A 75 -2.44 -8.48 -25.73
CA ILE A 75 -3.43 -9.22 -24.94
C ILE A 75 -4.67 -9.26 -25.83
N THR A 76 -4.89 -10.41 -26.47
CA THR A 76 -6.13 -10.71 -27.17
C THR A 76 -7.24 -10.80 -26.13
N SER A 77 -7.81 -9.65 -25.80
CA SER A 77 -9.07 -9.58 -25.07
C SER A 77 -10.13 -10.14 -26.01
N ASN A 78 -10.57 -11.38 -25.77
CA ASN A 78 -11.72 -11.98 -26.45
C ASN A 78 -12.96 -11.13 -26.12
N ARG A 79 -13.18 -10.10 -26.94
CA ARG A 79 -14.36 -9.24 -26.91
C ARG A 79 -15.51 -10.06 -27.49
N ILE A 80 -16.26 -10.71 -26.60
CA ILE A 80 -17.57 -11.27 -26.93
C ILE A 80 -18.44 -10.10 -27.35
N ASN A 81 -18.68 -9.99 -28.66
CA ASN A 81 -19.51 -8.98 -29.28
C ASN A 81 -20.98 -9.37 -29.06
N ASN A 82 -21.48 -9.19 -27.83
CA ASN A 82 -22.91 -9.26 -27.57
C ASN A 82 -23.53 -7.92 -27.92
N ASN A 83 -23.90 -7.77 -29.19
CA ASN A 83 -24.90 -6.80 -29.61
C ASN A 83 -26.27 -7.28 -29.09
N ASN A 84 -26.71 -6.75 -27.94
CA ASN A 84 -28.14 -6.72 -27.63
C ASN A 84 -28.47 -5.64 -26.59
N ASN A 85 -29.31 -4.72 -27.05
CA ASN A 85 -30.24 -3.83 -26.34
C ASN A 85 -29.70 -2.66 -25.50
N ASN A 86 -30.10 -1.47 -25.97
CA ASN A 86 -30.03 -0.14 -25.38
C ASN A 86 -30.85 0.00 -24.08
N ASN A 87 -30.60 -0.82 -23.07
CA ASN A 87 -30.75 -0.31 -21.72
C ASN A 87 -29.47 0.43 -21.41
N LYS A 88 -29.58 1.75 -21.30
CA LYS A 88 -28.55 2.61 -20.74
C LYS A 88 -28.43 2.20 -19.28
N ASP A 89 -27.74 1.09 -19.06
CA ASP A 89 -27.46 0.48 -17.78
C ASP A 89 -26.92 1.62 -16.93
N THR A 90 -27.72 2.07 -15.97
CA THR A 90 -27.39 3.20 -15.11
C THR A 90 -26.06 2.85 -14.47
N THR A 91 -25.02 3.50 -14.97
CA THR A 91 -23.62 3.14 -14.79
C THR A 91 -23.37 3.05 -13.31
N LYS A 92 -23.23 1.82 -12.82
CA LYS A 92 -22.78 1.54 -11.47
C LYS A 92 -21.46 2.31 -11.31
N ASN A 93 -21.36 3.13 -10.26
CA ASN A 93 -20.12 3.86 -9.95
C ASN A 93 -19.04 2.80 -9.70
N ASP A 94 -18.22 2.55 -10.70
CA ASP A 94 -17.28 1.44 -10.70
C ASP A 94 -15.96 1.94 -10.11
N ALA A 95 -15.62 1.46 -8.90
CA ALA A 95 -14.36 1.77 -8.24
C ALA A 95 -13.37 0.60 -8.36
N VAL A 96 -12.14 0.90 -8.78
CA VAL A 96 -11.04 -0.08 -8.82
C VAL A 96 -10.04 0.17 -7.69
N MET A 97 -9.65 -0.91 -7.00
CA MET A 97 -8.52 -0.88 -6.07
C MET A 97 -7.28 -1.47 -6.74
N ILE A 98 -6.18 -0.71 -6.77
CA ILE A 98 -4.88 -1.14 -7.27
C ILE A 98 -3.92 -1.25 -6.08
N ILE A 99 -3.45 -2.46 -5.82
CA ILE A 99 -2.48 -2.75 -4.76
C ILE A 99 -1.10 -2.97 -5.39
N ALA A 100 -0.15 -2.08 -5.11
CA ALA A 100 1.25 -2.27 -5.45
C ALA A 100 1.87 -3.26 -4.46
N ALA A 101 2.15 -4.47 -4.92
CA ALA A 101 2.64 -5.56 -4.08
C ALA A 101 4.07 -5.97 -4.46
N ILE A 102 4.96 -5.98 -3.46
CA ILE A 102 6.34 -6.47 -3.57
C ILE A 102 6.56 -7.47 -2.41
N PRO A 103 6.13 -8.73 -2.57
CA PRO A 103 6.05 -9.69 -1.47
C PRO A 103 7.42 -10.25 -1.07
N LEU A 104 8.22 -9.45 -0.38
CA LEU A 104 9.60 -9.82 0.01
C LEU A 104 9.69 -10.63 1.30
N SER A 105 8.59 -10.73 2.03
CA SER A 105 8.54 -11.43 3.30
C SER A 105 7.11 -11.83 3.59
N GLU A 106 6.96 -12.73 4.54
CA GLU A 106 5.68 -13.11 5.13
C GLU A 106 4.82 -11.89 5.50
N ARG A 107 5.43 -10.84 6.07
CA ARG A 107 4.70 -9.63 6.47
C ARG A 107 3.98 -8.94 5.32
N HIS A 108 4.59 -8.92 4.15
CA HIS A 108 3.97 -8.35 2.95
C HIS A 108 2.81 -9.22 2.45
N ILE A 109 2.90 -10.55 2.59
CA ILE A 109 1.80 -11.47 2.25
C ILE A 109 0.61 -11.28 3.19
N VAL A 110 0.87 -11.19 4.49
CA VAL A 110 -0.17 -10.95 5.50
C VAL A 110 -0.78 -9.55 5.33
N ALA A 111 0.04 -8.54 5.05
CA ALA A 111 -0.42 -7.19 4.72
C ALA A 111 -1.37 -7.20 3.53
N LEU A 112 -0.90 -7.70 2.38
CA LEU A 112 -1.69 -7.86 1.17
C LEU A 112 -3.00 -8.62 1.42
N TRP A 113 -2.95 -9.74 2.16
CA TRP A 113 -4.16 -10.49 2.52
C TRP A 113 -5.12 -9.63 3.34
N SER A 114 -4.62 -8.94 4.37
CA SER A 114 -5.46 -8.14 5.25
C SER A 114 -6.14 -6.98 4.51
N GLU A 115 -5.43 -6.34 3.60
CA GLU A 115 -5.96 -5.28 2.74
C GLU A 115 -7.07 -5.82 1.83
N ILE A 116 -6.86 -6.97 1.19
CA ILE A 116 -7.86 -7.63 0.34
C ILE A 116 -9.11 -8.04 1.15
N GLU A 117 -8.95 -8.49 2.39
CA GLU A 117 -10.07 -8.95 3.21
C GLU A 117 -10.88 -7.80 3.82
N CYS A 118 -10.23 -6.68 4.19
CA CYS A 118 -10.87 -5.62 4.96
C CYS A 118 -11.04 -4.28 4.25
N PHE A 119 -10.24 -3.94 3.24
CA PHE A 119 -10.45 -2.70 2.48
C PHE A 119 -11.30 -2.91 1.23
N VAL A 120 -11.53 -4.17 0.85
CA VAL A 120 -12.49 -4.54 -0.18
C VAL A 120 -13.82 -4.88 0.49
N THR A 121 -14.60 -3.86 0.83
CA THR A 121 -15.89 -4.03 1.51
C THR A 121 -17.05 -3.93 0.52
N THR A 122 -18.12 -4.70 0.77
CA THR A 122 -19.42 -4.47 0.12
C THR A 122 -20.45 -4.00 1.14
N THR A 123 -21.55 -3.45 0.64
CA THR A 123 -22.65 -2.93 1.46
C THR A 123 -23.34 -3.99 2.31
N GLU A 124 -23.29 -5.27 1.94
CA GLU A 124 -23.96 -6.35 2.69
C GLU A 124 -23.32 -6.61 4.05
N ASP A 125 -22.03 -6.26 4.21
CA ASP A 125 -21.27 -6.53 5.42
C ASP A 125 -21.38 -5.44 6.49
N SER A 126 -21.98 -4.32 6.15
CA SER A 126 -22.06 -3.16 7.02
C SER A 126 -23.48 -3.04 7.56
N ASN A 127 -23.70 -3.39 8.84
CA ASN A 127 -24.90 -2.95 9.58
C ASN A 127 -25.04 -1.40 9.62
N SER A 128 -24.02 -0.70 9.13
CA SER A 128 -24.03 0.71 8.75
C SER A 128 -23.90 0.79 7.23
N VAL A 129 -24.94 0.42 6.48
CA VAL A 129 -25.05 0.89 5.10
C VAL A 129 -25.31 2.39 5.22
N THR A 130 -24.24 3.17 5.18
CA THR A 130 -24.36 4.60 4.93
C THR A 130 -24.70 4.71 3.45
N THR A 131 -25.96 4.42 3.11
CA THR A 131 -26.51 4.88 1.84
C THR A 131 -26.28 6.37 1.83
N THR A 132 -25.53 6.85 0.85
CA THR A 132 -25.55 8.27 0.51
C THR A 132 -27.02 8.69 0.33
N GLY A 133 -27.35 9.96 0.52
CA GLY A 133 -28.73 10.43 0.46
C GLY A 133 -29.48 10.09 -0.84
N ASP A 134 -28.76 9.66 -1.89
CA ASP A 134 -29.28 9.20 -3.18
C ASP A 134 -29.36 7.67 -3.35
N GLY A 135 -29.01 6.88 -2.33
CA GLY A 135 -29.02 5.42 -2.37
C GLY A 135 -27.90 4.80 -3.19
N THR A 136 -26.89 5.56 -3.60
CA THR A 136 -25.71 5.00 -4.28
C THR A 136 -24.78 4.29 -3.29
N THR A 137 -24.11 3.25 -3.77
CA THR A 137 -23.21 2.41 -2.95
C THR A 137 -21.80 2.53 -3.50
N THR A 138 -20.84 2.78 -2.61
CA THR A 138 -19.49 3.23 -2.98
C THR A 138 -18.50 2.08 -2.83
N ASN A 139 -18.70 1.00 -3.59
CA ASN A 139 -17.97 -0.25 -3.37
C ASN A 139 -16.87 -0.47 -4.41
N VAL A 140 -15.73 -0.99 -3.97
CA VAL A 140 -14.72 -1.56 -4.86
C VAL A 140 -15.30 -2.81 -5.52
N ASN A 141 -15.37 -2.81 -6.85
CA ASN A 141 -15.91 -3.94 -7.62
C ASN A 141 -14.81 -4.76 -8.32
N HIS A 142 -13.60 -4.20 -8.40
CA HIS A 142 -12.46 -4.79 -9.09
C HIS A 142 -11.17 -4.48 -8.33
N VAL A 143 -10.36 -5.51 -8.08
CA VAL A 143 -9.07 -5.41 -7.42
C VAL A 143 -7.97 -5.84 -8.39
N ILE A 144 -6.92 -5.03 -8.52
CA ILE A 144 -5.73 -5.31 -9.33
C ILE A 144 -4.52 -5.35 -8.42
N ILE A 145 -3.88 -6.51 -8.34
CA ILE A 145 -2.57 -6.62 -7.71
C ILE A 145 -1.51 -6.30 -8.77
N SER A 146 -0.94 -5.10 -8.71
CA SER A 146 0.17 -4.70 -9.57
C SER A 146 1.49 -5.13 -8.93
N SER A 147 2.25 -5.98 -9.61
CA SER A 147 3.48 -6.55 -9.04
C SER A 147 4.59 -6.70 -10.08
N THR A 148 5.76 -7.13 -9.62
CA THR A 148 6.91 -7.40 -10.47
C THR A 148 6.82 -8.79 -11.08
N TYR A 149 7.42 -8.99 -12.25
CA TYR A 149 7.44 -10.31 -12.92
C TYR A 149 7.99 -11.45 -12.06
N TRP A 150 9.02 -11.20 -11.25
CA TRP A 150 9.59 -12.24 -10.39
C TRP A 150 8.61 -12.70 -9.30
N ALA A 151 7.67 -11.84 -8.89
CA ALA A 151 6.69 -12.14 -7.86
C ALA A 151 5.49 -12.92 -8.39
N LYS A 152 5.40 -13.14 -9.71
CA LYS A 152 4.30 -13.88 -10.35
C LYS A 152 3.92 -15.20 -9.64
N PRO A 153 4.84 -16.17 -9.41
CA PRO A 153 4.46 -17.42 -8.74
C PRO A 153 3.88 -17.21 -7.34
N ILE A 154 4.35 -16.19 -6.62
CA ILE A 154 3.87 -15.86 -5.27
C ILE A 154 2.46 -15.25 -5.34
N ILE A 155 2.28 -14.23 -6.18
CA ILE A 155 0.99 -13.53 -6.31
C ILE A 155 -0.10 -14.44 -6.89
N GLU A 156 0.22 -15.29 -7.88
CA GLU A 156 -0.76 -16.27 -8.40
C GLU A 156 -1.19 -17.28 -7.32
N HIS A 157 -0.28 -17.68 -6.44
CA HIS A 157 -0.60 -18.54 -5.30
C HIS A 157 -1.54 -17.85 -4.32
N VAL A 158 -1.26 -16.59 -3.97
CA VAL A 158 -2.14 -15.75 -3.13
C VAL A 158 -3.52 -15.59 -3.78
N LEU A 159 -3.58 -15.22 -5.07
CA LEU A 159 -4.84 -15.04 -5.79
C LEU A 159 -5.70 -16.30 -5.82
N LYS A 160 -5.07 -17.47 -5.96
CA LYS A 160 -5.77 -18.75 -5.89
C LYS A 160 -6.45 -18.93 -4.54
N GLU A 161 -5.74 -18.74 -3.43
CA GLU A 161 -6.32 -18.91 -2.09
C GLU A 161 -7.36 -17.82 -1.78
N VAL A 162 -7.14 -16.56 -2.19
CA VAL A 162 -8.12 -15.46 -2.05
C VAL A 162 -9.45 -15.81 -2.70
N ARG A 163 -9.42 -16.24 -3.98
CA ARG A 163 -10.63 -16.61 -4.74
C ARG A 163 -11.35 -17.83 -4.18
N LEU A 164 -10.65 -18.67 -3.40
CA LEU A 164 -11.22 -19.87 -2.79
C LEU A 164 -11.80 -19.61 -1.39
N ARG A 165 -11.28 -18.62 -0.66
CA ARG A 165 -11.54 -18.49 0.78
C ARG A 165 -12.28 -17.23 1.18
N ILE A 166 -12.09 -16.11 0.48
CA ILE A 166 -12.71 -14.84 0.87
C ILE A 166 -14.10 -14.74 0.20
N PRO A 167 -15.20 -14.63 0.98
CA PRO A 167 -16.56 -14.76 0.46
C PRO A 167 -16.91 -13.87 -0.74
N LEU A 168 -16.46 -12.61 -0.73
CA LEU A 168 -16.75 -11.64 -1.79
C LEU A 168 -16.19 -12.05 -3.17
N PHE A 169 -15.08 -12.77 -3.18
CA PHE A 169 -14.47 -13.28 -4.41
C PHE A 169 -15.03 -14.66 -4.80
N VAL A 170 -15.41 -15.49 -3.81
CA VAL A 170 -16.10 -16.77 -4.04
C VAL A 170 -17.46 -16.53 -4.71
N SER A 171 -18.22 -15.55 -4.22
CA SER A 171 -19.52 -15.15 -4.77
C SER A 171 -19.41 -14.34 -6.07
N LYS A 172 -18.20 -13.95 -6.48
CA LYS A 172 -17.92 -13.07 -7.62
C LYS A 172 -18.59 -11.70 -7.52
N GLN A 173 -18.91 -11.24 -6.31
CA GLN A 173 -19.36 -9.86 -6.09
C GLN A 173 -18.25 -8.86 -6.44
N VAL A 174 -17.00 -9.24 -6.16
CA VAL A 174 -15.80 -8.47 -6.51
C VAL A 174 -14.91 -9.34 -7.39
N THR A 175 -14.35 -8.75 -8.43
CA THR A 175 -13.35 -9.41 -9.28
C THR A 175 -11.94 -9.08 -8.81
N ILE A 176 -11.01 -10.00 -8.99
CA ILE A 176 -9.59 -9.79 -8.64
C ILE A 176 -8.68 -10.39 -9.70
N GLU A 177 -7.65 -9.65 -10.10
CA GLU A 177 -6.59 -10.08 -11.01
C GLU A 177 -5.23 -9.55 -10.59
N ALA A 178 -4.17 -10.04 -11.24
CA ALA A 178 -2.82 -9.51 -11.09
C ALA A 178 -2.25 -9.10 -12.44
N GLN A 179 -1.44 -8.05 -12.41
CA GLN A 179 -0.70 -7.54 -13.55
C GLN A 179 0.79 -7.46 -13.18
N TYR A 180 1.63 -7.84 -14.12
CA TYR A 180 3.06 -8.04 -13.87
C TYR A 180 3.89 -7.12 -14.75
N TYR A 181 4.79 -6.37 -14.12
CA TYR A 181 5.57 -5.33 -14.76
C TYR A 181 7.06 -5.50 -14.48
N VAL A 182 7.86 -4.93 -15.38
CA VAL A 182 9.27 -4.64 -15.09
C VAL A 182 9.26 -3.34 -14.33
N ASN A 183 9.46 -3.40 -13.01
CA ASN A 183 9.39 -2.22 -12.17
C ASN A 183 10.71 -1.96 -11.45
N ASN A 184 11.30 -0.82 -11.76
CA ASN A 184 12.45 -0.23 -11.08
C ASN A 184 12.07 1.08 -10.34
N ARG A 185 10.79 1.48 -10.36
CA ARG A 185 10.24 2.77 -9.89
C ARG A 185 9.49 2.66 -8.56
N TYR A 186 9.74 1.63 -7.75
CA TYR A 186 9.01 1.40 -6.48
C TYR A 186 7.48 1.30 -6.69
N ASP A 187 6.68 1.50 -5.65
CA ASP A 187 5.22 1.34 -5.67
C ASP A 187 4.56 2.27 -6.71
N VAL A 188 5.05 3.51 -6.86
CA VAL A 188 4.52 4.46 -7.84
C VAL A 188 4.64 3.96 -9.28
N GLY A 189 5.71 3.23 -9.61
CA GLY A 189 5.85 2.56 -10.90
C GLY A 189 4.74 1.54 -11.15
N LEU A 190 4.47 0.69 -10.15
CA LEU A 190 3.42 -0.33 -10.23
C LEU A 190 2.03 0.28 -10.38
N PHE A 191 1.75 1.39 -9.70
CA PHE A 191 0.50 2.13 -9.90
C PHE A 191 0.41 2.66 -11.32
N CYS A 192 1.44 3.36 -11.78
CA CYS A 192 1.46 3.98 -13.10
C CYS A 192 1.35 2.98 -14.24
N ASP A 193 1.96 1.81 -14.11
CA ASP A 193 1.85 0.76 -15.12
C ASP A 193 0.46 0.12 -15.14
N ALA A 194 -0.12 -0.14 -13.97
CA ALA A 194 -1.49 -0.66 -13.89
C ALA A 194 -2.54 0.33 -14.40
N LEU A 195 -2.38 1.62 -14.11
CA LEU A 195 -3.33 2.66 -14.53
C LEU A 195 -3.41 2.85 -16.05
N GLN A 196 -2.38 2.44 -16.80
CA GLN A 196 -2.39 2.51 -18.27
C GLN A 196 -3.53 1.67 -18.85
N GLY A 197 -4.58 2.35 -19.31
CA GLY A 197 -5.77 1.71 -19.90
C GLY A 197 -6.93 1.46 -18.93
N LEU A 198 -6.82 1.88 -17.66
CA LEU A 198 -7.91 1.81 -16.67
C LEU A 198 -8.63 3.14 -16.46
N VAL A 199 -7.96 4.28 -16.69
CA VAL A 199 -8.51 5.63 -16.43
C VAL A 199 -9.89 5.88 -17.03
N ARG A 200 -10.17 5.28 -18.18
CA ARG A 200 -11.45 5.44 -18.89
C ARG A 200 -12.51 4.40 -18.51
N LYS A 201 -12.17 3.43 -17.66
CA LYS A 201 -13.02 2.29 -17.31
C LYS A 201 -13.71 2.44 -15.96
N TYR A 202 -13.11 3.17 -15.04
CA TYR A 202 -13.57 3.30 -13.66
C TYR A 202 -13.81 4.76 -13.31
N ASP A 203 -14.81 4.99 -12.47
CA ASP A 203 -15.17 6.33 -12.01
C ASP A 203 -14.37 6.73 -10.78
N ASP A 204 -13.82 5.77 -10.02
CA ASP A 204 -12.97 6.01 -8.86
C ASP A 204 -11.81 5.02 -8.77
N PHE A 205 -10.71 5.49 -8.18
CA PHE A 205 -9.47 4.73 -8.05
C PHE A 205 -9.00 4.74 -6.62
N VAL A 206 -8.71 3.57 -6.07
CA VAL A 206 -8.02 3.40 -4.81
C VAL A 206 -6.62 2.88 -5.08
N LEU A 207 -5.59 3.57 -4.60
CA LEU A 207 -4.19 3.16 -4.69
C LEU A 207 -3.67 2.80 -3.31
N LEU A 208 -3.13 1.59 -3.16
CA LEU A 208 -2.62 1.04 -1.92
C LEU A 208 -1.29 0.31 -2.14
N ASN A 209 -0.38 0.27 -1.16
CA ASN A 209 0.77 -0.63 -1.21
C ASN A 209 0.75 -1.62 -0.03
N ASP A 210 1.46 -2.74 -0.17
CA ASP A 210 1.55 -3.83 0.82
C ASP A 210 2.37 -3.49 2.08
N SER A 211 2.47 -2.20 2.41
CA SER A 211 3.23 -1.71 3.55
C SER A 211 2.35 -1.32 4.75
N ILE A 212 1.05 -1.64 4.73
CA ILE A 212 0.18 -1.59 5.91
C ILE A 212 -0.60 -2.89 6.13
N PHE A 213 -0.90 -3.19 7.38
CA PHE A 213 -1.92 -4.16 7.73
C PHE A 213 -3.27 -3.43 7.83
N ALA A 214 -4.32 -4.04 7.29
CA ALA A 214 -5.68 -3.67 7.64
C ALA A 214 -6.03 -4.28 9.00
N LEU A 215 -6.63 -3.47 9.88
CA LEU A 215 -7.01 -3.87 11.24
C LEU A 215 -8.53 -4.00 11.41
N ARG A 216 -9.29 -3.46 10.46
CA ARG A 216 -10.76 -3.53 10.45
C ARG A 216 -11.26 -3.26 9.04
N LYS A 217 -12.52 -3.66 8.79
CA LYS A 217 -13.22 -3.28 7.57
C LYS A 217 -13.26 -1.75 7.45
N PHE A 218 -12.92 -1.23 6.28
CA PHE A 218 -12.82 0.21 6.10
C PHE A 218 -12.99 0.63 4.62
N ASN A 219 -13.96 1.51 4.39
CA ASN A 219 -14.27 2.11 3.09
C ASN A 219 -14.21 3.65 3.09
N GLY A 220 -13.72 4.25 4.18
CA GLY A 220 -13.81 5.70 4.42
C GLY A 220 -13.16 6.55 3.32
N ILE A 221 -12.21 5.99 2.57
CA ILE A 221 -11.58 6.68 1.43
C ILE A 221 -12.58 6.97 0.31
N LEU A 222 -13.38 5.97 -0.08
CA LEU A 222 -14.39 6.12 -1.13
C LEU A 222 -15.62 6.87 -0.62
N GLU A 223 -16.04 6.61 0.62
CA GLU A 223 -17.13 7.35 1.26
C GLU A 223 -16.85 8.85 1.27
N GLU A 224 -15.65 9.26 1.67
CA GLU A 224 -15.26 10.68 1.71
C GLU A 224 -15.23 11.32 0.32
N LEU A 225 -14.68 10.61 -0.68
CA LEU A 225 -14.69 11.07 -2.08
C LEU A 225 -16.12 11.30 -2.58
N HIS A 226 -17.02 10.36 -2.31
CA HIS A 226 -18.39 10.38 -2.84
C HIS A 226 -19.26 11.40 -2.11
N ASN A 227 -19.18 11.47 -0.78
CA ASN A 227 -19.97 12.39 0.03
C ASN A 227 -19.75 13.84 -0.39
N HIS A 228 -18.51 14.24 -0.66
CA HIS A 228 -18.21 15.59 -1.10
C HIS A 228 -18.69 15.88 -2.53
N ASN A 229 -18.53 14.91 -3.43
CA ASN A 229 -18.94 15.06 -4.82
C ASN A 229 -20.46 15.06 -4.98
N HIS A 230 -21.18 14.33 -4.14
CA HIS A 230 -22.64 14.35 -4.10
C HIS A 230 -23.17 15.71 -3.60
N ASN A 231 -22.62 16.22 -2.48
CA ASN A 231 -23.03 17.51 -1.91
C ASN A 231 -22.79 18.68 -2.88
N HIS A 232 -21.67 18.67 -3.61
CA HIS A 232 -21.37 19.66 -4.65
C HIS A 232 -22.49 19.73 -5.72
N ASN A 233 -23.01 18.57 -6.15
CA ASN A 233 -24.03 18.50 -7.19
C ASN A 233 -25.42 18.97 -6.71
N GLN A 234 -25.75 18.73 -5.44
CA GLN A 234 -27.02 19.22 -4.87
C GLN A 234 -27.06 20.75 -4.83
N THR A 235 -26.01 21.41 -4.33
CA THR A 235 -25.97 22.89 -4.22
C THR A 235 -26.08 23.59 -5.59
N LYS A 236 -25.60 22.96 -6.66
CA LYS A 236 -25.70 23.51 -8.03
C LYS A 236 -27.15 23.52 -8.55
N ASN A 237 -27.95 22.52 -8.18
CA ASN A 237 -29.33 22.39 -8.66
C ASN A 237 -30.29 23.35 -7.94
N ASP A 238 -30.10 23.57 -6.64
CA ASP A 238 -30.97 24.46 -5.85
C ASP A 238 -30.88 25.92 -6.31
N ASN A 239 -29.71 26.36 -6.77
CA ASN A 239 -29.52 27.73 -7.28
C ASN A 239 -30.10 27.98 -8.68
N THR A 240 -30.55 26.94 -9.39
CA THR A 240 -31.10 27.08 -10.75
C THR A 240 -32.63 27.23 -10.76
N THR A 241 -33.28 27.01 -9.61
CA THR A 241 -34.74 27.10 -9.49
C THR A 241 -35.07 28.34 -8.65
N THR A 242 -35.93 29.22 -9.17
CA THR A 242 -36.51 30.43 -8.52
C THR A 242 -35.82 31.77 -8.80
N SER A 243 -36.06 32.33 -10.00
CA SER A 243 -36.04 33.78 -10.22
C SER A 243 -37.29 34.27 -10.95
N THR A 244 -38.44 34.17 -10.28
CA THR A 244 -39.64 34.98 -10.60
C THR A 244 -40.35 35.30 -9.29
N GLY A 245 -39.99 36.42 -8.66
CA GLY A 245 -40.69 36.90 -7.47
C GLY A 245 -39.89 37.84 -6.57
N THR A 246 -39.95 39.14 -6.88
CA THR A 246 -39.91 40.30 -5.98
C THR A 246 -38.96 40.31 -4.77
N SER A 247 -37.83 40.99 -5.01
CA SER A 247 -36.93 41.71 -4.10
C SER A 247 -37.31 41.84 -2.61
N THR A 248 -36.57 41.14 -1.74
CA THR A 248 -36.22 41.66 -0.40
C THR A 248 -34.75 41.40 -0.16
N ILE A 249 -33.98 42.48 -0.03
CA ILE A 249 -32.52 42.48 0.13
C ILE A 249 -32.22 42.12 1.59
N THR A 250 -31.77 40.89 1.83
CA THR A 250 -31.15 40.50 3.10
C THR A 250 -29.78 39.92 2.83
N SER A 251 -28.83 40.41 3.64
CA SER A 251 -27.38 40.31 3.54
C SER A 251 -26.87 38.91 3.18
N ALA A 252 -26.11 38.85 2.08
CA ALA A 252 -25.48 37.66 1.54
C ALA A 252 -24.46 37.06 2.52
N SER A 253 -24.79 35.89 3.07
CA SER A 253 -23.78 34.97 3.62
C SER A 253 -23.08 34.33 2.44
N ALA A 254 -21.80 34.64 2.23
CA ALA A 254 -21.00 34.10 1.14
C ALA A 254 -20.95 32.57 1.26
N THR A 255 -21.78 31.89 0.47
CA THR A 255 -21.79 30.44 0.35
C THR A 255 -20.51 30.09 -0.39
N THR A 256 -19.48 29.70 0.35
CA THR A 256 -18.25 29.15 -0.21
C THR A 256 -18.63 27.95 -1.05
N SER A 257 -18.52 28.08 -2.38
CA SER A 257 -18.63 26.98 -3.33
C SER A 257 -17.72 25.85 -2.85
N THR A 258 -18.31 24.78 -2.30
CA THR A 258 -17.57 23.59 -1.86
C THR A 258 -17.07 22.88 -3.10
N THR A 259 -15.79 23.06 -3.46
CA THR A 259 -15.16 22.39 -4.61
C THR A 259 -15.21 20.87 -4.43
N ALA A 260 -15.40 20.14 -5.54
CA ALA A 260 -15.42 18.68 -5.54
C ALA A 260 -14.07 18.10 -5.09
N ILE A 261 -14.08 17.11 -4.19
CA ILE A 261 -12.86 16.44 -3.74
C ILE A 261 -12.36 15.53 -4.87
N LYS A 262 -11.10 15.72 -5.23
CA LYS A 262 -10.41 14.95 -6.27
C LYS A 262 -9.51 13.87 -5.70
N MET A 263 -9.08 14.02 -4.45
CA MET A 263 -8.17 13.08 -3.81
C MET A 263 -8.45 12.98 -2.31
N THR A 264 -8.54 11.75 -1.81
CA THR A 264 -8.66 11.46 -0.38
C THR A 264 -7.46 10.63 0.07
N SER A 265 -6.93 10.96 1.24
CA SER A 265 -5.79 10.29 1.85
C SER A 265 -6.18 9.73 3.21
N LEU A 266 -5.72 8.51 3.55
CA LEU A 266 -5.97 7.95 4.88
C LEU A 266 -5.46 8.89 5.98
N ASN A 267 -4.28 9.49 5.80
CA ASN A 267 -3.72 10.41 6.76
C ASN A 267 -3.19 11.70 6.12
N TYR A 268 -3.18 12.76 6.91
CA TYR A 268 -2.72 14.08 6.53
C TYR A 268 -1.82 14.71 7.61
N ALA A 269 -0.99 15.65 7.20
CA ALA A 269 -0.25 16.51 8.10
C ALA A 269 -0.36 17.95 7.63
N GLN A 270 -0.85 18.85 8.49
CA GLN A 270 -0.89 20.27 8.18
C GLN A 270 0.55 20.81 8.18
N HIS A 271 1.02 21.26 7.02
CA HIS A 271 2.44 21.56 6.82
C HIS A 271 2.81 22.95 7.37
N ASP A 272 1.91 23.94 7.34
CA ASP A 272 2.24 25.29 7.79
C ASP A 272 0.99 26.17 7.98
N LYS A 273 1.00 27.04 9.00
CA LYS A 273 -0.04 28.08 9.19
C LYS A 273 -0.03 29.12 8.06
N ILE A 274 1.09 29.24 7.34
CA ILE A 274 1.29 30.28 6.33
C ILE A 274 0.75 29.87 4.96
N THR A 275 0.91 28.60 4.58
CA THR A 275 0.49 28.11 3.25
C THR A 275 -0.87 27.39 3.29
N ASP A 276 -1.32 26.99 4.48
CA ASP A 276 -2.49 26.14 4.74
C ASP A 276 -2.57 24.88 3.87
N ARG A 277 -1.40 24.41 3.36
CA ARG A 277 -1.34 23.20 2.56
C ARG A 277 -1.11 22.00 3.45
N ASN A 278 -1.95 20.98 3.28
CA ASN A 278 -1.74 19.67 3.87
C ASN A 278 -0.74 18.87 3.03
N TRP A 279 0.27 18.30 3.68
CA TRP A 279 0.97 17.13 3.14
C TRP A 279 0.02 15.93 3.32
N LEU A 280 -0.05 15.05 2.33
CA LEU A 280 -0.73 13.76 2.43
C LEU A 280 0.26 12.59 2.45
N GLU A 281 0.47 11.98 3.62
CA GLU A 281 1.46 10.94 3.83
C GLU A 281 0.80 9.57 3.80
N SER A 282 0.06 9.25 2.75
CA SER A 282 -0.68 8.00 2.75
C SER A 282 -0.16 6.98 1.76
N VAL A 283 -0.04 5.77 2.26
CA VAL A 283 0.08 4.54 1.48
C VAL A 283 -1.25 4.10 0.87
N PHE A 284 -2.36 4.67 1.33
CA PHE A 284 -3.75 4.36 0.96
C PHE A 284 -4.47 5.64 0.54
N ARG A 285 -4.69 5.79 -0.77
CA ARG A 285 -5.24 7.00 -1.37
C ARG A 285 -6.43 6.65 -2.26
N GLY A 286 -7.39 7.56 -2.34
CA GLY A 286 -8.49 7.51 -3.30
C GLY A 286 -8.41 8.70 -4.25
N PHE A 287 -8.87 8.51 -5.48
CA PHE A 287 -8.93 9.54 -6.51
C PHE A 287 -10.24 9.45 -7.29
N SER A 288 -10.80 10.61 -7.63
CA SER A 288 -11.90 10.67 -8.59
C SER A 288 -11.38 10.42 -10.01
N GLY A 289 -12.10 9.59 -10.76
CA GLY A 289 -11.85 9.23 -12.15
C GLY A 289 -12.54 10.13 -13.17
N THR A 290 -13.67 10.73 -12.79
CA THR A 290 -14.46 11.62 -13.66
C THR A 290 -14.24 13.10 -13.31
N SER A 291 -14.30 13.97 -14.33
CA SER A 291 -14.41 15.41 -14.12
C SER A 291 -15.87 15.74 -13.75
N SER A 292 -16.07 16.54 -12.70
CA SER A 292 -17.39 17.08 -12.30
C SER A 292 -18.09 17.90 -13.40
N ASP A 293 -17.39 18.18 -14.50
CA ASP A 293 -17.90 18.95 -15.64
C ASP A 293 -18.84 18.13 -16.54
N ASN A 294 -20.13 18.14 -16.19
CA ASN A 294 -21.29 17.89 -17.08
C ASN A 294 -21.28 16.59 -17.91
N GLY A 295 -20.69 15.51 -17.40
CA GLY A 295 -20.82 14.17 -18.01
C GLY A 295 -20.11 13.98 -19.35
N ASN A 296 -19.26 14.94 -19.77
CA ASN A 296 -18.42 14.74 -20.94
C ASN A 296 -17.16 13.98 -20.54
N ARG A 297 -17.20 12.65 -20.62
CA ARG A 297 -16.08 11.74 -20.31
C ARG A 297 -14.80 12.05 -21.11
N ASP A 298 -14.90 12.85 -22.17
CA ASP A 298 -13.75 13.26 -22.97
C ASP A 298 -12.86 14.33 -22.28
N SER A 299 -13.36 15.00 -21.23
CA SER A 299 -12.57 15.96 -20.43
C SER A 299 -11.82 15.28 -19.27
N ALA A 300 -11.21 14.12 -19.52
CA ALA A 300 -10.44 13.36 -18.53
C ALA A 300 -9.24 14.13 -17.96
N SER A 301 -8.85 15.28 -18.53
CA SER A 301 -7.68 16.05 -18.13
C SER A 301 -7.77 16.71 -16.75
N SER A 302 -8.96 16.81 -16.13
CA SER A 302 -9.15 17.47 -14.83
C SER A 302 -9.57 16.56 -13.67
N SER A 303 -9.67 15.24 -13.90
CA SER A 303 -9.98 14.28 -12.82
C SER A 303 -8.81 14.10 -11.86
N GLY A 304 -9.10 13.69 -10.62
CA GLY A 304 -8.07 13.50 -9.61
C GLY A 304 -7.01 12.48 -10.03
N ILE A 305 -7.44 11.36 -10.60
CA ILE A 305 -6.50 10.33 -11.07
C ILE A 305 -5.61 10.83 -12.21
N SER A 306 -6.11 11.70 -13.09
CA SER A 306 -5.32 12.27 -14.17
C SER A 306 -4.27 13.26 -13.66
N ILE A 307 -4.58 14.04 -12.62
CA ILE A 307 -3.59 14.89 -11.94
C ILE A 307 -2.47 14.02 -11.37
N PHE A 308 -2.81 12.93 -10.67
CA PHE A 308 -1.83 11.96 -10.18
C PHE A 308 -0.97 11.40 -11.31
N MET A 309 -1.58 10.93 -12.40
CA MET A 309 -0.84 10.30 -13.49
C MET A 309 0.09 11.29 -14.21
N ASN A 310 -0.40 12.49 -14.51
CA ASN A 310 0.40 13.53 -15.17
C ASN A 310 1.63 13.91 -14.34
N TYR A 311 1.51 13.91 -13.01
CA TYR A 311 2.60 14.26 -12.11
C TYR A 311 3.56 13.10 -11.82
N SER A 312 3.00 11.92 -11.49
CA SER A 312 3.76 10.80 -10.95
C SER A 312 4.22 9.79 -12.00
N CYS A 313 3.50 9.64 -13.11
CA CYS A 313 3.79 8.63 -14.13
C CYS A 313 4.79 9.12 -15.16
N VAL A 314 5.93 9.58 -14.66
CA VAL A 314 7.08 10.03 -15.44
C VAL A 314 8.00 8.86 -15.84
N PRO A 315 8.83 9.01 -16.88
CA PRO A 315 9.79 7.99 -17.30
C PRO A 315 10.78 7.57 -16.21
N ASP A 316 11.33 6.35 -16.30
CA ASP A 316 12.25 5.76 -15.32
C ASP A 316 13.58 6.54 -15.12
N ASP A 317 13.98 7.33 -16.11
CA ASP A 317 15.17 8.18 -16.09
C ASP A 317 14.89 9.59 -15.54
N HIS A 318 13.65 9.89 -15.15
CA HIS A 318 13.27 11.16 -14.55
C HIS A 318 13.98 11.37 -13.21
N TYR A 319 14.37 12.62 -12.94
CA TYR A 319 15.15 12.98 -11.75
C TYR A 319 14.43 12.70 -10.41
N SER A 320 13.10 12.60 -10.43
CA SER A 320 12.28 12.25 -9.26
C SER A 320 12.63 10.88 -8.67
N PHE A 321 13.15 9.96 -9.50
CA PHE A 321 13.61 8.64 -9.06
C PHE A 321 15.05 8.64 -8.53
N GLY A 322 15.66 9.82 -8.38
CA GLY A 322 17.03 10.01 -7.88
C GLY A 322 18.11 9.67 -8.91
N LEU A 323 19.36 10.07 -8.62
CA LEU A 323 20.50 9.80 -9.49
C LEU A 323 20.76 8.28 -9.59
N GLN A 324 20.87 7.76 -10.83
CA GLN A 324 21.31 6.40 -11.12
C GLN A 324 22.82 6.24 -10.86
N ILE A 325 23.22 6.20 -9.60
CA ILE A 325 24.62 6.02 -9.22
C ILE A 325 24.98 4.53 -9.33
N ARG A 326 25.64 4.12 -10.41
CA ARG A 326 26.26 2.77 -10.53
C ARG A 326 27.37 2.58 -9.48
N ARG A 327 27.45 1.43 -8.81
CA ARG A 327 28.27 1.28 -7.58
C ARG A 327 29.28 0.14 -7.57
N LYS A 328 30.33 0.34 -6.75
CA LYS A 328 31.42 -0.61 -6.44
C LYS A 328 31.42 -1.16 -4.99
N SER A 329 30.58 -0.66 -4.05
CA SER A 329 30.57 -1.15 -2.65
C SER A 329 29.19 -1.14 -1.96
N LYS A 330 28.99 -2.08 -1.00
CA LYS A 330 27.72 -2.34 -0.28
C LYS A 330 27.27 -1.19 0.65
N LYS A 331 28.17 -0.56 1.42
CA LYS A 331 27.81 0.60 2.27
C LYS A 331 27.34 1.77 1.43
N LYS A 332 28.03 2.04 0.32
CA LYS A 332 27.61 3.06 -0.64
C LYS A 332 26.24 2.69 -1.22
N ALA A 333 25.95 1.39 -1.43
CA ALA A 333 24.68 0.81 -1.88
C ALA A 333 23.47 1.12 -1.00
N GLN A 334 23.63 1.07 0.31
CA GLN A 334 22.56 1.42 1.25
C GLN A 334 22.30 2.94 1.26
N PHE A 335 23.34 3.77 1.26
CA PHE A 335 23.21 5.22 1.33
C PHE A 335 22.39 5.84 0.17
N VAL A 336 22.76 5.60 -1.09
CA VAL A 336 21.94 6.08 -2.23
C VAL A 336 20.59 5.36 -2.33
N GLN A 337 20.40 4.15 -1.77
CA GLN A 337 19.05 3.57 -1.72
C GLN A 337 18.15 4.39 -0.78
N SER A 338 18.69 4.82 0.37
CA SER A 338 18.02 5.77 1.25
C SER A 338 17.76 7.11 0.58
N LEU A 339 18.72 7.67 -0.16
CA LEU A 339 18.51 8.91 -0.93
C LEU A 339 17.43 8.73 -1.99
N ARG A 340 17.44 7.62 -2.72
CA ARG A 340 16.46 7.29 -3.74
C ARG A 340 15.06 7.18 -3.15
N LYS A 341 14.91 6.45 -2.05
CA LYS A 341 13.64 6.36 -1.32
C LYS A 341 13.14 7.75 -0.92
N ARG A 342 14.03 8.59 -0.38
CA ARG A 342 13.70 9.98 -0.03
C ARG A 342 13.25 10.79 -1.24
N SER A 343 13.96 10.73 -2.36
CA SER A 343 13.55 11.42 -3.60
C SER A 343 12.17 10.98 -4.08
N ILE A 344 11.89 9.66 -4.00
CA ILE A 344 10.59 9.11 -4.40
C ILE A 344 9.49 9.62 -3.47
N THR A 345 9.67 9.54 -2.16
CA THR A 345 8.69 10.04 -1.19
C THR A 345 8.48 11.55 -1.34
N ASP A 346 9.56 12.35 -1.36
CA ASP A 346 9.48 13.81 -1.49
C ASP A 346 8.74 14.23 -2.77
N TYR A 347 9.02 13.58 -3.90
CA TYR A 347 8.34 13.90 -5.16
C TYR A 347 6.93 13.30 -5.21
N HIS A 348 6.81 11.97 -5.21
CA HIS A 348 5.57 11.26 -5.56
C HIS A 348 4.53 11.19 -4.43
N GLU A 349 4.94 11.42 -3.17
CA GLU A 349 4.01 11.39 -2.03
C GLU A 349 3.72 12.80 -1.51
N VAL A 350 4.78 13.59 -1.26
CA VAL A 350 4.67 14.93 -0.67
C VAL A 350 4.27 15.96 -1.72
N ASN A 351 5.11 16.15 -2.75
CA ASN A 351 4.89 17.21 -3.73
C ASN A 351 3.70 16.95 -4.65
N MET A 352 3.29 15.68 -4.78
CA MET A 352 2.07 15.30 -5.49
C MET A 352 0.83 15.94 -4.87
N ALA A 353 0.75 16.06 -3.53
CA ALA A 353 -0.37 16.72 -2.87
C ALA A 353 -0.50 18.20 -3.28
N PHE A 354 0.61 18.87 -3.63
CA PHE A 354 0.60 20.26 -4.07
C PHE A 354 0.11 20.46 -5.50
N GLN A 355 -0.18 19.38 -6.24
CA GLN A 355 -0.79 19.47 -7.57
C GLN A 355 -2.30 19.67 -7.51
N TYR A 356 -2.90 19.52 -6.33
CA TYR A 356 -4.30 19.73 -6.07
C TYR A 356 -4.49 21.06 -5.34
N LEU A 357 -5.64 21.69 -5.52
CA LEU A 357 -6.01 22.81 -4.67
C LEU A 357 -6.29 22.29 -3.24
N PRO A 358 -6.01 23.08 -2.18
CA PRO A 358 -6.26 22.65 -0.80
C PRO A 358 -7.69 22.13 -0.56
N GLU A 359 -8.68 22.75 -1.20
CA GLU A 359 -10.10 22.39 -1.14
C GLU A 359 -10.49 21.17 -1.99
N GLU A 360 -9.60 20.66 -2.85
CA GLU A 360 -9.82 19.46 -3.67
C GLU A 360 -9.28 18.18 -3.00
N VAL A 361 -8.77 18.31 -1.78
CA VAL A 361 -8.05 17.26 -1.07
C VAL A 361 -8.65 17.04 0.31
N SER A 362 -8.91 15.79 0.67
CA SER A 362 -9.32 15.40 2.03
C SER A 362 -8.33 14.43 2.69
N GLY A 363 -8.20 14.55 4.01
CA GLY A 363 -7.40 13.68 4.85
C GLY A 363 -8.21 13.18 6.04
N LEU A 364 -8.28 11.86 6.23
CA LEU A 364 -9.19 11.27 7.21
C LEU A 364 -8.65 11.28 8.65
N TYR A 365 -7.34 11.04 8.81
CA TYR A 365 -6.72 10.90 10.13
C TYR A 365 -5.47 11.78 10.28
N PRO A 366 -5.21 12.33 11.48
CA PRO A 366 -4.00 13.10 11.72
C PRO A 366 -2.76 12.18 11.67
N GLY A 367 -1.83 12.47 10.76
CA GLY A 367 -0.59 11.73 10.60
C GLY A 367 0.56 12.25 11.47
N LYS A 368 0.48 13.51 11.91
CA LYS A 368 1.52 14.19 12.68
C LYS A 368 1.34 13.95 14.17
N VAL A 369 2.42 13.56 14.83
CA VAL A 369 2.45 13.34 16.28
C VAL A 369 2.41 14.70 17.01
N PRO A 370 1.53 14.87 18.02
CA PRO A 370 1.53 16.05 18.90
C PRO A 370 2.91 16.29 19.55
N LEU A 371 3.32 17.57 19.66
CA LEU A 371 4.66 17.93 20.13
C LEU A 371 4.95 17.45 21.56
N ASP A 372 3.92 17.37 22.40
CA ASP A 372 3.99 16.89 23.78
C ASP A 372 4.22 15.37 23.90
N MET A 373 3.95 14.60 22.84
CA MET A 373 4.25 13.18 22.77
C MET A 373 5.66 12.87 22.24
N ILE A 374 6.34 13.87 21.66
CA ILE A 374 7.66 13.69 21.04
C ILE A 374 8.76 13.82 22.10
N ASN A 375 9.42 12.71 22.41
CA ASN A 375 10.64 12.73 23.20
C ASN A 375 11.87 12.49 22.29
N LYS A 376 12.67 13.55 22.09
CA LYS A 376 13.89 13.52 21.24
C LYS A 376 14.95 12.52 21.71
N THR A 377 14.88 12.05 22.96
CA THR A 377 15.83 11.09 23.53
C THR A 377 15.40 9.63 23.41
N ASP A 378 14.12 9.36 23.15
CA ASP A 378 13.61 8.00 22.97
C ASP A 378 13.40 7.71 21.48
N GLU A 379 14.13 6.73 20.97
CA GLU A 379 14.07 6.27 19.57
C GLU A 379 12.64 5.91 19.11
N ARG A 380 11.75 5.48 20.02
CA ARG A 380 10.37 5.11 19.70
C ARG A 380 9.40 6.28 19.60
N THR A 381 9.79 7.45 20.11
CA THR A 381 8.92 8.63 20.19
C THR A 381 9.53 9.89 19.59
N LYS A 382 10.79 9.84 19.13
CA LYS A 382 11.44 10.97 18.48
C LYS A 382 10.90 11.31 17.09
N PHE A 383 10.18 10.38 16.45
CA PHE A 383 9.71 10.54 15.07
C PHE A 383 8.40 11.34 15.03
N PRO A 384 8.28 12.38 14.18
CA PRO A 384 7.12 13.27 14.16
C PRO A 384 5.91 12.70 13.39
N THR A 385 5.98 11.46 12.93
CA THR A 385 4.97 10.79 12.10
C THR A 385 4.50 9.51 12.77
N TRP A 386 3.20 9.20 12.68
CA TRP A 386 2.62 7.99 13.27
C TRP A 386 3.32 6.69 12.87
N VAL A 387 3.86 6.65 11.64
CA VAL A 387 4.53 5.49 11.02
C VAL A 387 5.62 4.87 11.90
N LEU A 388 6.32 5.68 12.69
CA LEU A 388 7.42 5.23 13.56
C LEU A 388 7.18 5.56 15.04
N HIS A 389 5.98 6.04 15.39
CA HIS A 389 5.64 6.51 16.73
C HIS A 389 4.57 5.61 17.37
N GLU A 390 4.98 4.42 17.79
CA GLU A 390 4.09 3.36 18.30
C GLU A 390 3.09 3.85 19.36
N PRO A 391 3.47 4.64 20.39
CA PRO A 391 2.51 5.08 21.40
C PRO A 391 1.38 5.97 20.85
N TYR A 392 1.67 6.77 19.82
CA TYR A 392 0.69 7.66 19.19
C TYR A 392 -0.25 6.84 18.33
N TRP A 393 0.30 5.97 17.48
CA TRP A 393 -0.49 5.08 16.66
C TRP A 393 -1.40 4.17 17.51
N ARG A 394 -0.88 3.52 18.54
CA ARG A 394 -1.65 2.57 19.36
C ARG A 394 -2.69 3.26 20.24
N LYS A 395 -2.30 4.30 20.98
CA LYS A 395 -3.19 4.93 21.97
C LYS A 395 -4.16 5.90 21.32
N VAL A 396 -3.63 6.79 20.47
CA VAL A 396 -4.43 7.88 19.89
C VAL A 396 -5.12 7.41 18.62
N LEU A 397 -4.36 6.96 17.61
CA LEU A 397 -4.99 6.62 16.33
C LEU A 397 -5.93 5.42 16.45
N ILE A 398 -5.47 4.29 16.98
CA ILE A 398 -6.33 3.11 17.14
C ILE A 398 -7.36 3.30 18.24
N GLY A 399 -6.94 3.80 19.41
CA GLY A 399 -7.79 3.90 20.59
C GLY A 399 -8.87 4.98 20.46
N ASP A 400 -8.47 6.20 20.10
CA ASP A 400 -9.38 7.35 20.10
C ASP A 400 -10.03 7.59 18.73
N TYR A 401 -9.27 7.41 17.64
CA TYR A 401 -9.74 7.68 16.27
C TYR A 401 -10.21 6.44 15.50
N ASN A 402 -10.16 5.24 16.11
CA ASN A 402 -10.57 4.00 15.45
C ASN A 402 -9.79 3.72 14.14
N PHE A 403 -8.51 4.13 14.08
CA PHE A 403 -7.67 4.06 12.88
C PHE A 403 -7.61 2.63 12.31
N PRO A 404 -7.73 2.46 10.98
CA PRO A 404 -7.96 1.15 10.37
C PRO A 404 -6.68 0.42 9.95
N ALA A 405 -5.49 1.02 10.17
CA ALA A 405 -4.24 0.52 9.60
C ALA A 405 -3.08 0.44 10.61
N ALA A 406 -2.09 -0.41 10.31
CA ALA A 406 -0.79 -0.44 10.98
C ALA A 406 0.33 -0.50 9.95
N LYS A 407 1.43 0.25 10.12
CA LYS A 407 2.56 0.15 9.18
C LYS A 407 3.27 -1.20 9.30
N VAL A 408 3.68 -1.79 8.19
CA VAL A 408 4.57 -2.96 8.15
C VAL A 408 6.02 -2.52 8.25
N ASN A 409 6.55 -2.32 9.46
CA ASN A 409 7.93 -1.83 9.64
C ASN A 409 8.82 -2.66 10.59
N MET A 410 8.26 -3.40 11.56
CA MET A 410 9.04 -4.19 12.53
C MET A 410 8.79 -5.70 12.38
N ASN A 411 9.83 -6.51 12.60
CA ASN A 411 9.82 -7.96 12.30
C ASN A 411 8.87 -8.73 13.24
N ASP A 412 8.67 -8.20 14.44
CA ASP A 412 7.82 -8.72 15.50
C ASP A 412 6.37 -8.25 15.41
N MET A 413 5.99 -7.47 14.39
CA MET A 413 4.62 -6.96 14.29
C MET A 413 3.60 -8.04 14.04
N ILE A 414 3.88 -9.08 13.24
CA ILE A 414 2.90 -10.16 13.04
C ILE A 414 2.58 -10.83 14.39
N PRO A 415 3.55 -11.41 15.13
CA PRO A 415 3.24 -12.00 16.43
C PRO A 415 2.59 -11.01 17.39
N THR A 416 3.10 -9.77 17.44
CA THR A 416 2.56 -8.75 18.35
C THR A 416 1.12 -8.38 18.02
N LEU A 417 0.78 -8.27 16.74
CA LEU A 417 -0.56 -7.92 16.29
C LEU A 417 -1.48 -9.13 16.27
N TYR A 418 -1.06 -10.30 15.82
CA TYR A 418 -1.91 -11.49 15.83
C TYR A 418 -2.24 -11.95 17.25
N ASP A 419 -1.22 -12.10 18.10
CA ASP A 419 -1.40 -12.74 19.40
C ASP A 419 -1.97 -11.76 20.43
N ASN A 420 -1.70 -10.45 20.29
CA ASN A 420 -2.12 -9.44 21.26
C ASN A 420 -3.09 -8.39 20.71
N ASN A 421 -3.45 -8.43 19.41
CA ASN A 421 -4.40 -7.49 18.82
C ASN A 421 -5.46 -8.23 17.97
N PRO A 422 -6.66 -8.49 18.54
CA PRO A 422 -7.70 -9.25 17.84
C PRO A 422 -8.13 -8.60 16.51
N LEU A 423 -7.83 -7.31 16.30
CA LEU A 423 -8.13 -6.56 15.08
C LEU A 423 -7.46 -7.15 13.83
N LEU A 424 -6.18 -7.54 13.88
CA LEU A 424 -5.55 -8.14 12.69
C LEU A 424 -6.18 -9.49 12.34
N GLY A 425 -6.56 -10.28 13.36
CA GLY A 425 -7.28 -11.54 13.18
C GLY A 425 -8.63 -11.37 12.47
N GLN A 426 -9.33 -10.24 12.68
CA GLN A 426 -10.58 -9.94 11.98
C GLN A 426 -10.40 -9.70 10.48
N CYS A 427 -9.24 -9.17 10.08
CA CYS A 427 -8.89 -8.93 8.69
C CYS A 427 -8.06 -10.05 8.06
N THR A 428 -7.92 -11.17 8.76
CA THR A 428 -7.18 -12.33 8.25
C THR A 428 -7.88 -13.62 8.64
N GLN A 429 -9.20 -13.57 8.83
CA GLN A 429 -9.96 -14.69 9.37
C GLN A 429 -10.04 -15.84 8.35
N TYR A 430 -9.88 -15.53 7.06
CA TYR A 430 -9.87 -16.51 5.98
C TYR A 430 -8.46 -16.96 5.61
N LEU A 431 -7.42 -16.40 6.24
CA LEU A 431 -6.03 -16.74 5.98
C LEU A 431 -5.65 -18.04 6.68
N ASP A 432 -5.39 -19.06 5.87
CA ASP A 432 -4.68 -20.26 6.30
C ASP A 432 -3.18 -20.03 6.14
N ARG A 433 -2.61 -19.41 7.18
CA ARG A 433 -1.24 -18.87 7.17
C ARG A 433 -0.20 -19.94 6.88
N GLU A 434 -0.28 -21.10 7.53
CA GLU A 434 0.68 -22.19 7.35
C GLU A 434 0.65 -22.69 5.90
N LYS A 435 -0.54 -23.05 5.41
CA LYS A 435 -0.71 -23.59 4.06
C LYS A 435 -0.30 -22.60 2.97
N LEU A 436 -0.62 -21.30 3.13
CA LEU A 436 -0.24 -20.29 2.14
C LEU A 436 1.27 -20.06 2.12
N LEU A 437 1.90 -19.96 3.29
CA LEU A 437 3.32 -19.61 3.39
C LEU A 437 4.24 -20.79 3.02
N ASP A 438 3.83 -22.03 3.28
CA ASP A 438 4.58 -23.23 2.87
C ASP A 438 4.77 -23.32 1.34
N GLY A 439 3.89 -22.68 0.57
CA GLY A 439 3.96 -22.61 -0.89
C GLY A 439 4.83 -21.49 -1.45
N ILE A 440 5.41 -20.61 -0.62
CA ILE A 440 6.06 -19.36 -1.07
C ILE A 440 7.58 -19.39 -0.86
N ASP A 441 8.32 -19.24 -1.96
CA ASP A 441 9.78 -19.03 -1.94
C ASP A 441 10.15 -17.53 -2.00
N PHE A 442 10.39 -16.92 -0.84
CA PHE A 442 10.82 -15.52 -0.75
C PHE A 442 12.25 -15.27 -1.28
N SER A 443 13.06 -16.31 -1.51
CA SER A 443 14.43 -16.14 -2.00
C SER A 443 14.48 -15.54 -3.41
N LEU A 444 13.40 -15.66 -4.19
CA LEU A 444 13.28 -15.08 -5.52
C LEU A 444 13.27 -13.54 -5.46
N GLY A 445 12.54 -12.95 -4.52
CA GLY A 445 12.48 -11.50 -4.34
C GLY A 445 13.80 -10.92 -3.83
N ILE A 446 14.42 -11.58 -2.84
CA ILE A 446 15.71 -11.17 -2.29
C ILE A 446 16.79 -11.15 -3.38
N ARG A 447 16.81 -12.16 -4.26
CA ARG A 447 17.74 -12.17 -5.40
C ARG A 447 17.46 -11.01 -6.36
N SER A 448 16.20 -10.77 -6.70
CA SER A 448 15.81 -9.79 -7.72
C SER A 448 16.04 -8.32 -7.32
N ILE A 449 16.12 -8.01 -6.02
CA ILE A 449 16.41 -6.63 -5.53
C ILE A 449 17.91 -6.35 -5.40
N ASN A 450 18.72 -7.40 -5.20
CA ASN A 450 20.15 -7.26 -4.95
C ASN A 450 21.00 -7.22 -6.24
N TYR A 451 20.40 -7.50 -7.40
CA TYR A 451 20.98 -7.33 -8.74
C TYR A 451 20.43 -6.04 -9.39
#